data_AF-A0AB35B9B2-F1
#
_entry.id   AF-A0AB35B9B2-F1
#
_cell.length_a   1.000
_cell.length_b   1.000
_cell.length_c   1.000
_cell.angle_alpha   90.00
_cell.angle_beta   90.00
_cell.angle_gamma   90.00
#
_symmetry.space_group_name_H-M   'P 1'
#
loop_
_entity.id
_entity.type
_entity.pdbx_description
1 polymer ?
#
loop_
_entity_poly.entity_id
_entity_poly.type
_entity_poly.pdbx_seq_one_letter_code
_entity_poly.pdbx_strand_id
1 'polypeptide(L)' 'MSLTRAATTVRPGRCTASWPPRAIPELVATGPNAMWSWDITKMRGPSKGIWYHAYVVIDIYSRYVLGWRIEAVEDGDLAA' A
#
# COMPACT_ATOMS: atom_id res chain seq x y z
N MET A 1 28.40 -60.77 -8.03
CA MET A 1 27.02 -60.28 -7.79
C MET A 1 27.10 -59.26 -6.67
N SER A 2 27.10 -57.96 -7.00
CA SER A 2 27.29 -56.89 -6.00
C SER A 2 26.16 -55.88 -6.18
N LEU A 3 25.14 -55.98 -5.31
CA LEU A 3 24.03 -55.02 -5.27
C LEU A 3 24.48 -53.77 -4.50
N THR A 4 24.64 -52.64 -5.19
CA THR A 4 24.85 -51.35 -4.53
C THR A 4 23.50 -50.66 -4.38
N ARG A 5 23.03 -50.50 -3.13
CA ARG A 5 21.77 -49.82 -2.81
C ARG A 5 21.98 -48.32 -2.96
N ALA A 6 21.24 -47.68 -3.88
CA ALA A 6 21.22 -46.23 -4.01
C ALA A 6 20.59 -45.60 -2.76
N ALA A 7 21.30 -44.67 -2.13
CA ALA A 7 20.79 -43.88 -1.02
C ALA A 7 19.96 -42.72 -1.57
N THR A 8 18.66 -42.70 -1.29
CA THR A 8 17.79 -41.55 -1.63
C THR A 8 18.07 -40.42 -0.65
N THR A 9 18.72 -39.35 -1.10
CA THR A 9 18.88 -38.12 -0.33
C THR A 9 17.57 -37.34 -0.35
N VAL A 10 16.87 -37.28 0.79
CA VAL A 10 15.73 -36.37 0.98
C VAL A 10 16.27 -34.94 1.11
N ARG A 11 15.83 -34.05 0.21
CA ARG A 11 16.13 -32.62 0.31
C ARG A 11 15.34 -32.05 1.50
N PRO A 12 15.97 -31.26 2.40
CA PRO A 12 15.21 -30.61 3.47
C PRO A 12 14.15 -29.71 2.86
N GLY A 13 12.90 -29.88 3.30
CA GLY A 13 11.79 -29.03 2.89
C GLY A 13 12.04 -27.57 3.29
N ARG A 14 11.52 -26.63 2.51
CA ARG A 14 11.59 -25.20 2.83
C ARG A 14 10.82 -24.93 4.12
N CYS A 15 11.51 -24.44 5.15
CA CYS A 15 10.85 -23.92 6.35
C CYS A 15 9.97 -22.72 5.96
N THR A 16 8.67 -22.83 6.18
CA THR A 16 7.71 -21.71 6.03
C THR A 16 7.34 -21.22 7.42
N ALA A 17 7.22 -19.89 7.58
CA ALA A 17 6.81 -19.31 8.84
C ALA A 17 5.35 -19.67 9.13
N SER A 18 5.08 -20.29 10.27
CA SER A 18 3.76 -20.76 10.70
C SER A 18 3.00 -19.76 11.58
N TRP A 19 3.36 -18.48 11.53
CA TRP A 19 2.74 -17.48 12.40
C TRP A 19 1.24 -17.34 12.07
N PRO A 20 0.34 -17.32 13.07
CA PRO A 20 -1.07 -17.11 12.83
C PRO A 20 -1.30 -15.76 12.12
N PRO A 21 -2.22 -15.66 11.16
CA PRO A 21 -2.52 -14.40 10.51
C PRO A 21 -2.89 -13.34 11.55
N ARG A 22 -2.18 -12.20 11.55
CA ARG A 22 -2.60 -11.06 12.38
C ARG A 22 -3.94 -10.57 11.86
N ALA A 23 -4.92 -10.39 12.74
CA ALA A 23 -6.19 -9.76 12.39
C ALA A 23 -5.90 -8.35 11.86
N ILE A 24 -6.38 -8.06 10.65
CA ILE A 24 -6.29 -6.72 10.06
C ILE A 24 -7.35 -5.87 10.76
N PRO A 25 -7.00 -4.73 11.37
CA PRO A 25 -7.99 -3.86 11.97
C PRO A 25 -8.90 -3.28 10.88
N GLU A 26 -10.20 -3.52 11.01
CA GLU A 26 -11.22 -2.93 10.14
C GLU A 26 -11.79 -1.68 10.81
N LEU A 27 -11.72 -0.54 10.11
CA LEU A 27 -12.28 0.72 10.57
C LEU A 27 -13.53 1.04 9.76
N VAL A 28 -14.63 1.31 10.45
CA VAL A 28 -15.92 1.67 9.82
C VAL A 28 -16.26 3.11 10.20
N ALA A 29 -16.44 3.97 9.20
CA ALA A 29 -16.89 5.34 9.41
C ALA A 29 -18.39 5.36 9.73
N THR A 30 -18.76 5.75 10.95
CA THR A 30 -20.16 5.75 11.42
C THR A 30 -20.90 7.08 11.18
N GLY A 31 -20.18 8.13 10.75
CA GLY A 31 -20.74 9.44 10.45
C GLY A 31 -19.73 10.37 9.75
N PRO A 32 -20.17 11.58 9.34
CA PRO A 32 -19.29 12.57 8.74
C PRO A 32 -18.17 12.99 9.70
N ASN A 33 -16.97 13.25 9.18
CA ASN A 33 -15.77 13.61 9.95
C ASN A 33 -15.29 12.57 10.96
N ALA A 34 -15.78 11.33 10.89
CA ALA A 34 -15.30 10.23 11.73
C ALA A 34 -13.99 9.61 11.20
N MET A 35 -13.81 9.60 9.87
CA MET A 35 -12.60 9.05 9.24
C MET A 35 -12.35 9.68 7.87
N TRP A 36 -11.08 10.01 7.63
CA TRP A 36 -10.63 10.60 6.38
C TRP A 36 -9.71 9.63 5.64
N SER A 37 -9.77 9.69 4.31
CA SER A 37 -8.80 9.03 3.44
C SER A 37 -8.12 10.12 2.61
N TRP A 38 -6.87 9.88 2.26
CA TRP A 38 -6.15 10.72 1.33
C TRP A 38 -5.56 9.87 0.22
N ASP A 39 -5.41 10.47 -0.96
CA ASP A 39 -4.78 9.86 -2.13
C ASP A 39 -3.78 10.84 -2.75
N ILE A 40 -2.69 10.31 -3.29
CA ILE A 40 -1.74 11.06 -4.12
C ILE A 40 -1.78 10.53 -5.53
N THR A 41 -2.24 11.37 -6.45
CA THR A 41 -2.28 11.05 -7.88
C THR A 41 -1.19 11.82 -8.61
N LYS A 42 -0.34 11.10 -9.35
CA LYS A 42 0.63 11.71 -10.26
C LYS A 42 -0.06 12.15 -11.55
N MET A 43 -0.09 13.45 -11.80
CA MET A 43 -0.75 14.06 -12.96
C MET A 43 0.26 14.58 -13.97
N ARG A 44 -0.03 14.38 -15.26
CA ARG A 44 0.80 14.89 -16.35
C ARG A 44 0.59 16.40 -16.51
N GLY A 45 1.68 17.13 -16.57
CA GLY A 45 1.67 18.57 -16.80
C GLY A 45 1.41 18.98 -18.26
N PRO A 46 1.34 20.29 -18.53
CA PRO A 46 1.04 20.84 -19.86
C PRO A 46 2.08 20.50 -20.94
N SER A 47 3.30 20.12 -20.54
CA SER A 47 4.41 19.84 -21.44
C SER A 47 5.13 18.55 -21.07
N LYS A 48 5.80 17.95 -22.07
CA LYS A 48 6.52 16.69 -21.90
C LYS A 48 7.60 16.82 -20.82
N GLY A 49 7.60 15.90 -19.88
CA GLY A 49 8.57 15.87 -18.77
C GLY A 49 8.11 16.60 -17.51
N ILE A 50 7.02 17.37 -17.57
CA ILE A 50 6.44 18.03 -16.39
C ILE A 50 5.40 17.11 -15.76
N TRP A 51 5.51 16.91 -14.46
CA TRP A 51 4.59 16.12 -13.65
C TRP A 51 4.26 16.86 -12.36
N TYR A 52 3.06 16.64 -11.86
CA TYR A 52 2.58 17.17 -10.59
C TYR A 52 2.06 16.03 -9.72
N HIS A 53 2.06 16.24 -8.41
CA HIS A 53 1.38 15.38 -7.45
C HIS A 53 0.14 16.12 -6.94
N ALA A 54 -1.03 15.54 -7.18
CA ALA A 54 -2.29 15.98 -6.58
C ALA A 54 -2.50 15.22 -5.27
N TYR A 55 -2.55 15.96 -4.18
CA TYR A 55 -2.93 15.50 -2.86
C TYR A 55 -4.42 15.80 -2.67
N VAL A 56 -5.20 14.80 -2.32
CA VAL A 56 -6.63 14.97 -2.04
C VAL A 56 -6.95 14.32 -0.71
N VAL A 57 -7.69 15.02 0.14
CA VAL A 57 -8.25 14.48 1.38
C VAL A 57 -9.78 14.44 1.24
N ILE A 58 -10.36 13.28 1.50
CA ILE A 58 -11.80 13.02 1.39
C ILE A 58 -12.34 12.45 2.70
N ASP A 59 -13.52 12.91 3.09
CA ASP A 59 -14.30 12.27 4.14
C ASP A 59 -14.93 10.98 3.60
N ILE A 60 -14.64 9.84 4.25
CA ILE A 60 -15.03 8.53 3.72
C ILE A 60 -16.54 8.33 3.78
N TYR A 61 -17.21 8.89 4.80
CA TYR A 61 -18.64 8.73 5.01
C TYR A 61 -19.46 9.60 4.05
N SER A 62 -19.19 10.90 4.01
CA SER A 62 -19.96 11.88 3.23
C SER A 62 -19.53 12.01 1.77
N ARG A 63 -18.34 11.49 1.41
CA ARG A 63 -17.73 11.58 0.08
C ARG A 63 -17.35 13.00 -0.35
N TYR A 64 -17.34 13.96 0.58
CA TYR A 64 -16.89 15.31 0.29
C TYR A 64 -15.38 15.45 0.37
N VAL A 65 -14.81 16.17 -0.60
CA VAL A 65 -13.40 16.59 -0.58
C VAL A 65 -13.25 17.66 0.50
N LEU A 66 -12.44 17.36 1.51
CA LEU A 66 -12.16 18.27 2.62
C LEU A 66 -11.07 19.28 2.25
N GLY A 67 -10.12 18.85 1.42
CA GLY A 67 -9.03 19.69 0.96
C GLY A 67 -8.24 19.03 -0.15
N TRP A 68 -7.56 19.83 -0.95
CA TRP A 68 -6.68 19.36 -2.00
C TRP A 68 -5.51 20.33 -2.23
N ARG A 69 -4.43 19.80 -2.79
CA ARG A 69 -3.23 20.57 -3.15
C ARG A 69 -2.56 19.93 -4.37
N ILE A 70 -1.91 20.75 -5.19
CA ILE A 70 -1.13 20.27 -6.34
C ILE A 70 0.27 20.86 -6.23
N GLU A 71 1.29 20.00 -6.22
CA GLU A 71 2.69 20.43 -6.11
C GLU A 71 3.54 19.85 -7.25
N ALA A 72 4.55 20.61 -7.67
CA ALA A 72 5.46 20.23 -8.75
C ALA A 72 6.64 19.35 -8.28
N VAL A 73 6.93 19.34 -6.98
CA VAL A 73 8.05 18.61 -6.36
C VAL A 73 7.50 17.78 -5.21
N GLU A 74 7.98 16.55 -5.03
CA GLU A 74 7.78 15.83 -3.77
C GLU A 74 8.69 16.44 -2.72
N ASP A 75 8.10 17.24 -1.82
CA ASP A 75 8.76 17.66 -0.60
C ASP A 75 8.07 16.95 0.57
N GLY A 76 8.84 16.13 1.30
CA GLY A 76 8.34 15.31 2.42
C GLY A 76 7.84 16.14 3.60
N ASP A 77 8.19 17.43 3.65
CA ASP A 77 7.76 18.36 4.70
C ASP A 77 6.32 18.87 4.51
N LEU A 78 5.67 18.57 3.38
CA LEU A 78 4.31 19.04 3.06
C LEU A 78 3.19 18.08 3.51
N ALA A 79 3.54 16.94 4.11
CA ALA A 79 2.60 15.93 4.60
C ALA A 79 2.21 16.10 6.09
N ALA A 80 2.08 17.36 6.55
CA ALA A 80 1.69 17.71 7.92
C ALA A 80 0.20 18.05 8.03
#